data_AF-A9UHK2-F1
#
_entry.id   AF-A9UHK2-F1
#
_cell.length_a   1.000
_cell.length_b   1.000
_cell.length_c   1.000
_cell.angle_alpha   90.00
_cell.angle_beta   90.00
_cell.angle_gamma   90.00
#
_symmetry.space_group_name_H-M   'P 1'
#
loop_
_entity.id
_entity.type
_entity.pdbx_description
1 polymer ?
#
loop_
_entity_poly.entity_id
_entity_poly.type
_entity_poly.pdbx_seq_one_letter_code
_entity_poly.pdbx_strand_id
1 'polypeptide(L)'
;LTMEVDGKVESIMKRTALVANTSNMPVAAREASIYTGITLSEYFRDMGYNVSMMADSTSRWAEALREISGRLAEMPAGKCEMTVTGCSRKQELWTRYSCVCLSADSGYPAYLGARLASFYERAGRVKCLGNPEREGSVSIVGAVSPPGGDFSDPVTSATLGIVQVFWGLDKKLAQRKHFPSVNWLISYSKYTRALDEYYDKHFPEFVPLRTKAKEILQEEEDLAEIVQLVGKASLAETDKITLEVAKLIK
;
A
#
# COMPACT_ATOMS: atom_id res chain seq x y z
N LEU A 1 -11.45 19.61 -15.54
CA LEU A 1 -11.94 18.74 -14.45
C LEU A 1 -13.27 19.29 -13.96
N THR A 2 -14.34 18.99 -14.69
CA THR A 2 -15.70 19.44 -14.41
C THR A 2 -16.60 18.22 -14.42
N MET A 3 -17.63 18.21 -13.59
CA MET A 3 -18.60 17.13 -13.49
C MET A 3 -20.01 17.73 -13.53
N GLU A 4 -20.95 17.00 -14.10
CA GLU A 4 -22.36 17.38 -14.07
C GLU A 4 -23.00 16.85 -12.78
N VAL A 5 -23.51 17.76 -11.96
CA VAL A 5 -24.29 17.45 -10.75
C VAL A 5 -25.62 18.19 -10.89
N ASP A 6 -26.72 17.45 -10.88
CA ASP A 6 -28.08 17.99 -10.99
C ASP A 6 -28.28 18.95 -12.19
N GLY A 7 -27.67 18.62 -13.34
CA GLY A 7 -27.75 19.42 -14.57
C GLY A 7 -26.89 20.70 -14.56
N LYS A 8 -26.04 20.90 -13.54
CA LYS A 8 -25.06 21.99 -13.49
C LYS A 8 -23.64 21.46 -13.58
N VAL A 9 -22.85 22.09 -14.45
CA VAL A 9 -21.42 21.79 -14.58
C VAL A 9 -20.68 22.46 -13.42
N GLU A 10 -20.19 21.65 -12.49
CA GLU A 10 -19.41 22.10 -11.33
C GLU A 10 -17.96 21.63 -11.40
N SER A 11 -17.05 22.44 -10.86
CA SER A 11 -15.64 22.07 -10.70
C SER A 11 -15.49 21.03 -9.59
N ILE A 12 -14.67 20.00 -9.82
CA ILE A 12 -14.39 18.97 -8.81
C ILE A 12 -13.79 19.56 -7.52
N MET A 13 -13.13 20.70 -7.63
CA MET A 13 -12.49 21.38 -6.50
C MET A 13 -13.51 21.81 -5.43
N LYS A 14 -14.79 21.98 -5.78
CA LYS A 14 -15.85 22.31 -4.82
C LYS A 14 -16.13 21.20 -3.80
N ARG A 15 -15.79 19.95 -4.12
CA ARG A 15 -16.00 18.77 -3.26
C ARG A 15 -14.72 18.09 -2.82
N THR A 16 -13.57 18.72 -3.05
CA THR A 16 -12.26 18.15 -2.74
C THR A 16 -11.49 19.12 -1.85
N ALA A 17 -11.06 18.63 -0.69
CA ALA A 17 -10.12 19.33 0.17
C ALA A 17 -8.69 18.82 -0.10
N LEU A 18 -7.73 19.73 -0.22
CA LEU A 18 -6.32 19.40 -0.42
C LEU A 18 -5.51 19.83 0.80
N VAL A 19 -4.79 18.90 1.41
CA VAL A 19 -3.79 19.18 2.45
C VAL A 19 -2.42 19.09 1.80
N ALA A 20 -1.88 20.23 1.37
CA ALA A 20 -0.62 20.29 0.65
C ALA A 20 0.55 20.44 1.62
N ASN A 21 1.43 19.44 1.66
CA ASN A 21 2.68 19.50 2.39
C ASN A 21 3.84 19.10 1.49
N THR A 22 4.70 20.07 1.16
CA THR A 22 5.79 19.88 0.20
C THR A 22 7.04 19.31 0.87
N SER A 23 7.98 18.78 0.08
CA SER A 23 9.24 18.25 0.60
C SER A 23 10.09 19.30 1.33
N ASN A 24 9.93 20.59 1.02
CA ASN A 24 10.66 21.67 1.71
C ASN A 24 10.04 22.07 3.06
N MET A 25 8.86 21.56 3.41
CA MET A 25 8.19 21.87 4.67
C MET A 25 8.73 21.02 5.84
N PRO A 26 8.58 21.48 7.10
CA PRO A 26 9.09 20.79 8.27
C PRO A 26 8.62 19.33 8.38
N VAL A 27 9.49 18.45 8.90
CA VAL A 27 9.18 17.02 9.06
C VAL A 27 7.98 16.76 9.97
N ALA A 28 7.80 17.56 11.03
CA ALA A 28 6.63 17.48 11.91
C ALA A 28 5.32 17.82 11.16
N ALA A 29 5.36 18.71 10.17
CA ALA A 29 4.20 19.03 9.34
C ALA A 29 3.79 17.85 8.44
N ARG A 30 4.75 16.98 8.05
CA ARG A 30 4.44 15.75 7.30
C ARG A 30 3.59 14.79 8.13
N GLU A 31 3.97 14.56 9.37
CA GLU A 31 3.17 13.74 10.28
C GLU A 31 1.80 14.37 10.55
N ALA A 32 1.76 15.67 10.86
CA ALA A 32 0.51 16.36 11.12
C ALA A 32 -0.42 16.38 9.90
N SER A 33 0.11 16.43 8.67
CA SER A 33 -0.69 16.47 7.44
C SER A 33 -1.53 15.22 7.23
N ILE A 34 -0.98 14.04 7.52
CA ILE A 34 -1.70 12.76 7.44
C ILE A 34 -2.83 12.74 8.45
N TYR A 35 -2.54 13.10 9.71
CA TYR A 35 -3.53 13.15 10.78
C TYR A 35 -4.63 14.20 10.52
N THR A 36 -4.28 15.33 9.93
CA THR A 36 -5.25 16.36 9.53
C THR A 36 -6.17 15.83 8.42
N GLY A 37 -5.60 15.19 7.39
CA GLY A 37 -6.36 14.63 6.27
C GLY A 37 -7.36 13.55 6.71
N ILE A 38 -6.95 12.64 7.58
CA ILE A 38 -7.85 11.59 8.08
C ILE A 38 -8.94 12.17 8.99
N THR A 39 -8.61 13.16 9.82
CA THR A 39 -9.60 13.80 10.71
C THR A 39 -10.64 14.58 9.90
N LEU A 40 -10.23 15.25 8.83
CA LEU A 40 -11.16 15.87 7.88
C LEU A 40 -12.04 14.81 7.20
N SER A 41 -11.46 13.67 6.82
CA SER A 41 -12.20 12.58 6.18
C SER A 41 -13.25 11.98 7.12
N GLU A 42 -12.91 11.78 8.38
CA GLU A 42 -13.85 11.34 9.42
C GLU A 42 -14.93 12.37 9.69
N TYR A 43 -14.60 13.66 9.71
CA TYR A 43 -15.58 14.73 9.88
C TYR A 43 -16.66 14.68 8.79
N PHE A 44 -16.27 14.52 7.52
CA PHE A 44 -17.22 14.38 6.43
C PHE A 44 -17.97 13.03 6.44
N ARG A 45 -17.31 11.96 6.89
CA ARG A 45 -17.98 10.67 7.13
C ARG A 45 -19.09 10.80 8.16
N ASP A 46 -18.85 11.51 9.25
CA ASP A 46 -19.79 11.69 10.35
C ASP A 46 -21.01 12.54 9.95
N MET A 47 -20.92 13.28 8.84
CA MET A 47 -22.08 13.92 8.22
C MET A 47 -22.99 12.95 7.46
N GLY A 48 -22.53 11.73 7.17
CA GLY A 48 -23.21 10.72 6.35
C GLY A 48 -22.71 10.63 4.91
N TYR A 49 -21.51 11.15 4.61
CA TYR A 49 -20.94 11.07 3.27
C TYR A 49 -20.00 9.86 3.10
N ASN A 50 -19.86 9.41 1.86
CA ASN A 50 -18.87 8.41 1.46
C ASN A 50 -17.62 9.12 0.96
N VAL A 51 -16.59 9.16 1.80
CA VAL A 51 -15.37 9.93 1.59
C VAL A 51 -14.23 9.00 1.18
N SER A 52 -13.38 9.46 0.26
CA SER A 52 -12.13 8.79 -0.07
C SER A 52 -10.95 9.70 0.25
N MET A 53 -10.00 9.17 1.01
CA MET A 53 -8.75 9.83 1.35
C MET A 53 -7.62 9.23 0.52
N MET A 54 -6.90 10.07 -0.21
CA MET A 54 -5.67 9.70 -0.93
C MET A 54 -4.47 10.26 -0.18
N ALA A 55 -3.56 9.39 0.25
CA ALA A 55 -2.35 9.76 0.97
C ALA A 55 -1.12 9.52 0.09
N ASP A 56 -0.54 10.59 -0.45
CA ASP A 56 0.66 10.58 -1.29
C ASP A 56 1.79 11.42 -0.65
N SER A 57 2.84 10.84 -0.08
CA SER A 57 3.14 9.40 0.08
C SER A 57 3.36 9.01 1.53
N THR A 58 2.93 7.80 1.89
CA THR A 58 3.07 7.24 3.24
C THR A 58 4.53 6.91 3.56
N SER A 59 5.36 6.62 2.55
CA SER A 59 6.82 6.45 2.73
C SER A 59 7.51 7.72 3.20
N ARG A 60 7.13 8.91 2.68
CA ARG A 60 7.69 10.18 3.15
C ARG A 60 7.26 10.51 4.59
N TRP A 61 6.08 10.05 4.99
CA TRP A 61 5.65 10.12 6.38
C TRP A 61 6.48 9.18 7.28
N ALA A 62 6.72 7.94 6.86
CA ALA A 62 7.58 7.01 7.60
C ALA A 62 9.03 7.53 7.74
N GLU A 63 9.58 8.14 6.71
CA GLU A 63 10.89 8.81 6.78
C GLU A 63 10.91 9.99 7.75
N ALA A 64 9.82 10.75 7.83
CA ALA A 64 9.69 11.84 8.81
C ALA A 64 9.69 11.29 10.25
N LEU A 65 8.98 10.18 10.49
CA LEU A 65 9.00 9.50 11.79
C LEU A 65 10.41 9.02 12.15
N ARG A 66 11.14 8.46 11.17
CA ARG A 66 12.54 8.07 11.35
C ARG A 66 13.44 9.25 11.74
N GLU A 67 13.29 10.39 11.06
CA GLU A 67 14.10 11.58 11.36
C GLU A 67 13.80 12.15 12.75
N ILE A 68 12.52 12.19 13.14
CA ILE A 68 12.09 12.64 14.48
C ILE A 68 12.66 11.71 15.56
N SER A 69 12.52 10.39 15.37
CA SER A 69 13.05 9.38 16.28
C SER A 69 14.57 9.49 16.45
N GLY A 70 15.30 9.70 15.34
CA GLY A 70 16.74 9.92 15.35
C GLY A 70 17.17 11.19 16.11
N ARG A 71 16.40 12.28 16.03
CA ARG A 71 16.64 13.52 16.80
C ARG A 71 16.38 13.33 18.29
N LEU A 72 15.44 12.45 18.65
CA LEU A 72 15.12 12.09 20.03
C LEU A 72 16.07 11.05 20.62
N ALA A 73 17.05 10.56 19.84
CA ALA A 73 17.97 9.49 20.23
C ALA A 73 17.25 8.21 20.70
N GLU A 74 16.08 7.93 20.13
CA GLU A 74 15.37 6.68 20.36
C GLU A 74 16.10 5.52 19.67
N MET A 75 16.03 4.32 20.27
CA MET A 75 16.61 3.13 19.65
C MET A 75 15.78 2.69 18.44
N PRO A 76 16.41 2.44 17.28
CA PRO A 76 15.71 1.95 16.10
C PRO A 76 15.15 0.53 16.33
N ALA A 77 14.14 0.17 15.55
CA ALA A 77 13.59 -1.17 15.52
C ALA A 77 14.67 -2.18 15.10
N GLY A 78 14.85 -3.22 15.92
CA GLY A 78 15.75 -4.33 15.63
C GLY A 78 15.89 -5.29 16.81
N LYS A 79 16.28 -6.53 16.50
CA LYS A 79 16.76 -7.47 17.52
C LYS A 79 18.07 -6.90 18.06
N CYS A 80 18.06 -6.46 19.32
CA CYS A 80 19.31 -6.06 19.93
C CYS A 80 20.07 -7.33 20.34
N GLU A 81 21.02 -7.75 19.52
CA GLU A 81 21.99 -8.77 19.90
C GLU A 81 23.02 -8.13 20.81
N MET A 82 23.15 -8.64 22.03
CA MET A 82 24.28 -8.31 22.90
C MET A 82 25.55 -8.96 22.33
N THR A 83 26.25 -8.26 21.44
CA THR A 83 27.62 -8.66 21.09
C THR A 83 28.55 -8.29 22.24
N VAL A 84 28.97 -9.29 23.01
CA VAL A 84 30.06 -9.14 23.99
C VAL A 84 31.38 -9.07 23.22
N THR A 85 31.89 -7.87 22.93
CA THR A 85 33.27 -7.73 22.47
C THR A 85 34.21 -7.85 23.67
N GLY A 86 34.71 -9.07 23.91
CA GLY A 86 35.77 -9.32 24.89
C GLY A 86 37.11 -8.79 24.39
N CYS A 87 37.67 -7.78 25.06
CA CYS A 87 39.06 -7.35 24.85
C CYS A 87 39.94 -8.01 25.92
N SER A 88 40.72 -9.03 25.54
CA SER A 88 41.73 -9.62 26.41
C SER A 88 42.98 -8.73 26.42
N ARG A 89 43.18 -7.98 27.50
CA ARG A 89 44.51 -7.66 28.04
C ARG A 89 44.41 -7.24 29.51
N LYS A 90 45.43 -7.66 30.26
CA LYS A 90 45.56 -7.63 31.73
C LYS A 90 45.19 -6.28 32.37
N GLN A 91 44.58 -6.43 33.56
CA GLN A 91 44.37 -5.45 34.63
C GLN A 91 43.33 -4.34 34.34
N GLU A 92 42.35 -4.28 35.26
CA GLU A 92 41.23 -3.33 35.37
C GLU A 92 39.94 -3.68 34.59
N LEU A 93 39.00 -4.28 35.32
CA LEU A 93 37.64 -4.61 34.90
C LEU A 93 36.79 -3.33 34.75
N TRP A 94 36.72 -2.79 33.55
CA TRP A 94 35.59 -1.97 33.09
C TRP A 94 34.96 -2.65 31.87
N THR A 95 33.91 -3.45 32.10
CA THR A 95 33.10 -3.98 30.98
C THR A 95 32.31 -2.82 30.39
N ARG A 96 32.83 -2.18 29.34
CA ARG A 96 32.01 -1.29 28.50
C ARG A 96 31.07 -2.16 27.68
N TYR A 97 29.81 -2.22 28.10
CA TYR A 97 28.74 -2.67 27.22
C TYR A 97 28.58 -1.62 26.11
N SER A 98 29.20 -1.84 24.96
CA SER A 98 28.82 -1.12 23.75
C SER A 98 27.64 -1.85 23.15
N CYS A 99 26.43 -1.36 23.44
CA CYS A 99 25.23 -1.83 22.79
C CYS A 99 25.23 -1.29 21.35
N VAL A 100 25.78 -2.07 20.42
CA VAL A 100 25.64 -1.79 18.99
C VAL A 100 24.39 -2.55 18.55
N CYS A 101 23.21 -1.94 18.67
CA CYS A 101 22.04 -2.52 18.01
C CYS A 101 22.27 -2.35 16.50
N LEU A 102 22.58 -3.44 15.81
CA LEU A 102 22.48 -3.52 14.36
C LEU A 102 21.02 -3.23 14.00
N SER A 103 20.79 -2.11 13.32
CA SER A 103 19.46 -1.68 12.88
C SER A 103 18.91 -2.69 11.87
N ALA A 104 18.22 -3.72 12.35
CA ALA A 104 17.65 -4.74 11.49
C ALA A 104 16.59 -4.17 10.54
N ASP A 105 15.92 -3.07 10.92
CA ASP A 105 14.84 -2.45 10.13
C ASP A 105 15.19 -1.02 9.65
N SER A 106 16.26 -0.86 8.86
CA SER A 106 16.58 0.35 8.08
C SER A 106 16.52 1.70 8.84
N GLY A 107 16.70 1.66 10.16
CA GLY A 107 16.68 2.81 11.07
C GLY A 107 15.30 3.34 11.46
N TYR A 108 14.20 2.64 11.14
CA TYR A 108 12.85 3.09 11.53
C TYR A 108 12.56 2.87 13.02
N PRO A 109 11.66 3.66 13.64
CA PRO A 109 11.28 3.47 15.04
C PRO A 109 10.44 2.20 15.25
N ALA A 110 10.53 1.62 16.45
CA ALA A 110 9.76 0.43 16.84
C ALA A 110 8.23 0.61 16.74
N TYR A 111 7.73 1.85 16.86
CA TYR A 111 6.31 2.17 16.76
C TYR A 111 5.79 2.40 15.32
N LEU A 112 6.62 2.23 14.28
CA LEU A 112 6.19 2.46 12.89
C LEU A 112 4.94 1.64 12.53
N GLY A 113 4.94 0.35 12.83
CA GLY A 113 3.80 -0.54 12.55
C GLY A 113 2.53 -0.12 13.29
N ALA A 114 2.66 0.26 14.57
CA ALA A 114 1.53 0.75 15.37
C ALA A 114 0.94 2.05 14.80
N ARG A 115 1.79 2.98 14.33
CA ARG A 115 1.35 4.23 13.70
C ARG A 115 0.59 3.97 12.40
N LEU A 116 1.14 3.11 11.54
CA LEU A 116 0.48 2.73 10.28
C LEU A 116 -0.87 2.03 10.56
N ALA A 117 -0.92 1.10 11.51
CA ALA A 117 -2.14 0.41 11.89
C ALA A 117 -3.21 1.39 12.41
N SER A 118 -2.83 2.29 13.33
CA SER A 118 -3.74 3.32 13.86
C SER A 118 -4.29 4.26 12.79
N PHE A 119 -3.56 4.43 11.68
CA PHE A 119 -4.00 5.24 10.56
C PHE A 119 -4.97 4.48 9.64
N TYR A 120 -4.61 3.28 9.20
CA TYR A 120 -5.44 2.49 8.29
C TYR A 120 -6.73 1.98 8.92
N GLU A 121 -6.72 1.63 10.21
CA GLU A 121 -7.90 1.15 10.96
C GLU A 121 -8.97 2.24 11.19
N ARG A 122 -8.67 3.50 10.88
CA ARG A 122 -9.66 4.60 10.91
C ARG A 122 -10.59 4.59 9.69
N ALA A 123 -10.23 3.86 8.64
CA ALA A 123 -11.07 3.66 7.47
C ALA A 123 -12.13 2.60 7.73
N GLY A 124 -13.31 2.78 7.14
CA GLY A 124 -14.41 1.84 7.26
C GLY A 124 -15.76 2.48 6.99
N ARG A 125 -16.75 1.63 6.72
CA ARG A 125 -18.16 2.00 6.67
C ARG A 125 -18.76 1.84 8.06
N VAL A 126 -19.36 2.90 8.60
CA VAL A 126 -19.86 2.95 9.98
C VAL A 126 -21.19 3.69 10.05
N LYS A 127 -22.01 3.32 11.04
CA LYS A 127 -23.18 4.10 11.44
C LYS A 127 -22.73 5.28 12.30
N CYS A 128 -23.05 6.50 11.88
CA CYS A 128 -22.63 7.72 12.56
C CYS A 128 -23.41 7.92 13.86
N LEU A 129 -22.78 8.57 14.83
CA LEU A 129 -23.42 8.93 16.09
C LEU A 129 -24.38 10.11 15.92
N GLY A 130 -25.41 10.14 16.75
CA GLY A 130 -26.37 11.24 16.85
C GLY A 130 -27.63 11.06 16.00
N ASN A 131 -28.51 12.06 16.06
CA ASN A 131 -29.70 12.16 15.24
C ASN A 131 -29.47 13.16 14.09
N PRO A 132 -30.03 12.97 12.89
CA PRO A 132 -30.73 11.77 12.38
C PRO A 132 -29.80 10.56 12.23
N GLU A 133 -30.36 9.36 12.06
CA GLU A 133 -29.56 8.17 11.74
C GLU A 133 -28.90 8.33 10.36
N ARG A 134 -27.57 8.28 10.33
CA ARG A 134 -26.77 8.44 9.11
C ARG A 134 -25.74 7.32 9.04
N GLU A 135 -25.38 6.98 7.82
CA GLU A 135 -24.31 6.04 7.54
C GLU A 135 -23.28 6.72 6.65
N GLY A 136 -22.01 6.54 6.97
CA GLY A 136 -20.90 7.13 6.23
C GLY A 136 -19.79 6.11 6.03
N SER A 137 -18.88 6.42 5.10
CA SER A 137 -17.67 5.61 4.92
C SER A 137 -16.43 6.47 4.69
N VAL A 138 -15.29 5.98 5.16
CA VAL A 138 -13.96 6.47 4.75
C VAL A 138 -13.22 5.35 4.06
N SER A 139 -12.77 5.60 2.83
CA SER A 139 -11.87 4.72 2.08
C SER A 139 -10.48 5.34 2.00
N ILE A 140 -9.46 4.70 2.57
CA ILE A 140 -8.08 5.16 2.49
C ILE A 140 -7.35 4.48 1.32
N VAL A 141 -6.67 5.29 0.51
CA VAL A 141 -5.74 4.85 -0.54
C VAL A 141 -4.38 5.46 -0.24
N GLY A 142 -3.43 4.64 0.20
CA GLY A 142 -2.07 5.06 0.53
C GLY A 142 -1.07 4.70 -0.56
N ALA A 143 -0.29 5.68 -1.03
CA ALA A 143 0.82 5.45 -1.94
C ALA A 143 2.11 5.18 -1.16
N VAL A 144 2.63 3.95 -1.28
CA VAL A 144 3.91 3.53 -0.72
C VAL A 144 4.96 3.52 -1.84
N SER A 145 6.10 4.16 -1.61
CA SER A 145 7.22 4.24 -2.54
C SER A 145 8.48 3.63 -1.92
N PRO A 146 8.67 2.30 -2.03
CA PRO A 146 9.88 1.65 -1.52
C PRO A 146 11.12 2.12 -2.29
N PRO A 147 12.29 2.24 -1.62
CA PRO A 147 13.53 2.55 -2.30
C PRO A 147 13.89 1.42 -3.28
N GLY A 148 13.99 1.75 -4.57
CA GLY A 148 14.36 0.78 -5.60
C GLY A 148 13.28 -0.23 -6.01
N GLY A 149 12.06 -0.14 -5.47
CA GLY A 149 10.98 -1.09 -5.77
C GLY A 149 11.05 -2.39 -4.96
N ASP A 150 11.82 -2.41 -3.87
CA ASP A 150 11.95 -3.60 -3.02
C ASP A 150 10.79 -3.70 -2.00
N PHE A 151 10.03 -4.79 -2.07
CA PHE A 151 8.94 -5.07 -1.14
C PHE A 151 9.42 -5.49 0.26
N SER A 152 10.71 -5.79 0.43
CA SER A 152 11.31 -6.11 1.73
C SER A 152 11.47 -4.90 2.64
N ASP A 153 11.27 -3.68 2.12
CA ASP A 153 11.31 -2.45 2.91
C ASP A 153 10.30 -2.51 4.08
N PRO A 154 10.69 -2.08 5.29
CA PRO A 154 9.86 -2.20 6.49
C PRO A 154 8.54 -1.41 6.39
N VAL A 155 8.49 -0.30 5.65
CA VAL A 155 7.23 0.45 5.43
C VAL A 155 6.28 -0.38 4.56
N THR A 156 6.83 -1.02 3.53
CA THR A 156 6.07 -1.87 2.62
C THR A 156 5.56 -3.12 3.32
N SER A 157 6.44 -3.82 4.04
CA SER A 157 6.10 -5.01 4.83
C SER A 157 5.04 -4.70 5.90
N ALA A 158 5.18 -3.59 6.64
CA ALA A 158 4.18 -3.16 7.62
C ALA A 158 2.85 -2.81 6.96
N THR A 159 2.86 -2.11 5.81
CA THR A 159 1.64 -1.75 5.09
C THR A 159 0.91 -2.99 4.58
N LEU A 160 1.61 -3.95 3.97
CA LEU A 160 1.04 -5.21 3.48
C LEU A 160 0.39 -6.04 4.58
N GLY A 161 0.91 -5.96 5.81
CA GLY A 161 0.32 -6.64 6.98
C GLY A 161 -1.04 -6.06 7.40
N ILE A 162 -1.30 -4.78 7.11
CA ILE A 162 -2.49 -4.05 7.57
C ILE A 162 -3.56 -3.98 6.47
N VAL A 163 -3.16 -3.65 5.25
CA VAL A 163 -4.11 -3.40 4.16
C VAL A 163 -4.78 -4.67 3.67
N GLN A 164 -6.03 -4.54 3.23
CA GLN A 164 -6.82 -5.65 2.68
C GLN A 164 -6.70 -5.78 1.15
N VAL A 165 -6.28 -4.70 0.49
CA VAL A 165 -6.08 -4.64 -0.96
C VAL A 165 -4.68 -4.11 -1.22
N PHE A 166 -3.98 -4.77 -2.14
CA PHE A 166 -2.67 -4.36 -2.60
C PHE A 166 -2.64 -4.31 -4.12
N TRP A 167 -2.31 -3.14 -4.65
CA TRP A 167 -2.06 -2.93 -6.08
C TRP A 167 -0.57 -2.67 -6.29
N GLY A 168 0.16 -3.73 -6.64
CA GLY A 168 1.58 -3.64 -6.93
C GLY A 168 1.82 -3.05 -8.31
N LEU A 169 2.54 -1.94 -8.38
CA LEU A 169 2.96 -1.33 -9.65
C LEU A 169 4.31 -1.91 -10.08
N ASP A 170 4.42 -2.34 -11.33
CA ASP A 170 5.67 -2.90 -11.87
C ASP A 170 6.36 -1.94 -12.83
N LYS A 171 7.64 -1.70 -12.55
CA LYS A 171 8.53 -0.87 -13.37
C LYS A 171 8.73 -1.45 -14.77
N LYS A 172 8.73 -2.77 -14.94
CA LYS A 172 8.87 -3.42 -16.27
C LYS A 172 7.70 -3.06 -17.19
N LEU A 173 6.47 -3.08 -16.68
CA LEU A 173 5.27 -2.68 -17.42
C LEU A 173 5.31 -1.19 -17.78
N ALA A 174 5.70 -0.34 -16.83
CA ALA A 174 5.84 1.11 -17.06
C ALA A 174 6.90 1.44 -18.13
N GLN A 175 8.06 0.75 -18.10
CA GLN A 175 9.12 0.91 -19.11
C GLN A 175 8.66 0.52 -20.52
N ARG A 176 7.71 -0.42 -20.62
CA ARG A 176 7.07 -0.81 -21.90
C ARG A 176 5.90 0.09 -22.29
N LYS A 177 5.65 1.19 -21.55
CA LYS A 177 4.50 2.10 -21.74
C LYS A 177 3.14 1.40 -21.65
N HIS A 178 3.05 0.30 -20.89
CA HIS A 178 1.78 -0.35 -20.58
C HIS A 178 1.13 0.37 -19.39
N PHE A 179 -0.06 0.94 -19.61
CA PHE A 179 -0.81 1.71 -18.61
C PHE A 179 -2.24 1.18 -18.46
N PRO A 180 -2.73 1.00 -17.22
CA PRO A 180 -2.03 1.18 -15.95
C PRO A 180 -0.97 0.09 -15.69
N SER A 181 0.16 0.44 -15.08
CA SER A 181 1.29 -0.50 -14.88
C SER A 181 1.11 -1.40 -13.65
N VAL A 182 -0.09 -1.95 -13.46
CA VAL A 182 -0.43 -2.82 -12.33
C VAL A 182 0.01 -4.25 -12.66
N ASN A 183 0.77 -4.85 -11.76
CA ASN A 183 1.16 -6.24 -11.87
C ASN A 183 0.04 -7.13 -11.32
N TRP A 184 -0.61 -7.87 -12.22
CA TRP A 184 -1.75 -8.74 -11.92
C TRP A 184 -1.38 -10.01 -11.15
N LEU A 185 -0.10 -10.40 -11.11
CA LEU A 185 0.37 -11.61 -10.42
C LEU A 185 0.57 -11.35 -8.93
N ILE A 186 1.20 -10.22 -8.58
CA ILE A 186 1.48 -9.87 -7.17
C ILE A 186 0.33 -9.15 -6.48
N SER A 187 -0.56 -8.51 -7.25
CA SER A 187 -1.67 -7.74 -6.70
C SER A 187 -2.78 -8.65 -6.18
N TYR A 188 -3.37 -8.30 -5.04
CA TYR A 188 -4.44 -9.10 -4.42
C TYR A 188 -5.49 -8.23 -3.74
N SER A 189 -6.66 -8.82 -3.53
CA SER A 189 -7.77 -8.20 -2.79
C SER A 189 -8.48 -9.24 -1.93
N LYS A 190 -8.50 -9.00 -0.62
CA LYS A 190 -9.21 -9.84 0.36
C LYS A 190 -10.73 -9.59 0.37
N TYR A 191 -11.20 -8.47 -0.19
CA TYR A 191 -12.62 -8.13 -0.28
C TYR A 191 -13.39 -8.91 -1.35
N THR A 192 -12.72 -9.76 -2.13
CA THR A 192 -13.35 -10.55 -3.19
C THR A 192 -14.59 -11.30 -2.69
N ARG A 193 -14.47 -12.04 -1.58
CA ARG A 193 -15.58 -12.79 -0.96
C ARG A 193 -16.72 -11.90 -0.47
N ALA A 194 -16.40 -10.73 0.08
CA ALA A 194 -17.40 -9.80 0.59
C ALA A 194 -18.19 -9.10 -0.52
N LEU A 195 -17.59 -8.99 -1.72
CA LEU A 195 -18.21 -8.35 -2.88
C LEU A 195 -18.95 -9.32 -3.80
N ASP A 196 -18.76 -10.63 -3.64
CA ASP A 196 -19.42 -11.62 -4.50
C ASP A 196 -20.97 -11.50 -4.40
N GLU A 197 -21.54 -11.28 -3.21
CA GLU A 197 -22.99 -11.03 -3.04
C GLU A 197 -23.50 -9.82 -3.83
N TYR A 198 -22.71 -8.74 -3.86
CA TYR A 198 -23.06 -7.54 -4.63
C TYR A 198 -22.99 -7.81 -6.14
N TYR A 199 -21.94 -8.51 -6.59
CA TYR A 199 -21.78 -8.86 -8.00
C TYR A 199 -22.83 -9.86 -8.46
N ASP A 200 -23.20 -10.85 -7.66
CA ASP A 200 -24.24 -11.82 -8.04
C ASP A 200 -25.60 -11.14 -8.27
N LYS A 201 -25.90 -10.09 -7.48
CA LYS A 201 -27.15 -9.32 -7.61
C LYS A 201 -27.18 -8.41 -8.84
N HIS A 202 -26.06 -7.78 -9.20
CA HIS A 202 -26.02 -6.75 -10.25
C HIS A 202 -25.36 -7.21 -11.55
N PHE A 203 -24.39 -8.13 -11.48
CA PHE A 203 -23.53 -8.60 -12.57
C PHE A 203 -23.14 -10.09 -12.39
N PRO A 204 -24.08 -11.03 -12.58
CA PRO A 204 -23.87 -12.45 -12.25
C PRO A 204 -22.76 -13.12 -13.07
N GLU A 205 -22.44 -12.61 -14.27
CA GLU A 205 -21.38 -13.17 -15.12
C GLU A 205 -19.96 -12.75 -14.68
N PHE A 206 -19.83 -11.73 -13.83
CA PHE A 206 -18.53 -11.14 -13.51
C PHE A 206 -17.62 -12.08 -12.72
N VAL A 207 -18.17 -12.79 -11.74
CA VAL A 207 -17.38 -13.68 -10.86
C VAL A 207 -16.74 -14.83 -11.64
N PRO A 208 -17.47 -15.56 -12.51
CA PRO A 208 -16.87 -16.57 -13.40
C PRO A 208 -15.82 -15.98 -14.35
N LEU A 209 -16.13 -14.85 -15.00
CA LEU A 209 -15.23 -14.22 -15.97
C LEU A 209 -13.91 -13.76 -15.33
N ARG A 210 -13.97 -13.14 -14.15
CA ARG A 210 -12.80 -12.75 -13.36
C ARG A 210 -11.93 -13.95 -13.02
N THR A 211 -12.55 -15.06 -12.65
CA THR A 211 -11.83 -16.29 -12.27
C THR A 211 -11.10 -16.89 -13.47
N LYS A 212 -11.78 -16.99 -14.62
CA LYS A 212 -11.16 -17.46 -15.87
C LYS A 212 -10.08 -16.52 -16.40
N ALA A 213 -10.28 -15.21 -16.34
CA ALA A 213 -9.26 -14.24 -16.74
C ALA A 213 -7.99 -14.36 -15.90
N LYS A 214 -8.11 -14.55 -14.59
CA LYS A 214 -6.95 -14.77 -13.70
C LYS A 214 -6.23 -16.08 -13.99
N GLU A 215 -6.97 -17.15 -14.24
CA GLU A 215 -6.41 -18.46 -14.61
C GLU A 215 -5.61 -18.36 -15.92
N ILE A 216 -6.18 -17.75 -16.95
CA ILE A 216 -5.51 -17.54 -18.25
C ILE A 216 -4.21 -16.72 -18.10
N LEU A 217 -4.23 -15.65 -17.30
CA LEU A 217 -3.04 -14.81 -17.08
C LEU A 217 -1.96 -15.54 -16.27
N GLN A 218 -2.34 -16.44 -15.36
CA GLN A 218 -1.38 -17.25 -14.61
C GLN A 218 -0.75 -18.32 -15.51
N GLU A 219 -1.57 -19.03 -16.30
CA GLU A 219 -1.09 -20.02 -17.27
C GLU A 219 -0.16 -19.39 -18.31
N GLU A 220 -0.43 -18.15 -18.75
CA GLU A 220 0.46 -17.46 -19.68
C GLU A 220 1.85 -17.20 -19.09
N GLU A 221 1.97 -16.83 -17.81
CA GLU A 221 3.27 -16.61 -17.19
C GLU A 221 4.06 -17.92 -17.11
N ASP A 222 3.42 -19.01 -16.69
CA ASP A 222 4.03 -20.34 -16.62
C ASP A 222 4.51 -20.81 -18.01
N LEU A 223 3.70 -20.58 -19.05
CA LEU A 223 4.04 -20.90 -20.43
C LEU A 223 5.12 -19.96 -20.99
N ALA A 224 5.14 -18.69 -20.61
CA ALA A 224 6.13 -17.73 -21.08
C ALA A 224 7.55 -18.10 -20.63
N GLU A 225 7.72 -18.68 -19.44
CA GLU A 225 8.99 -19.22 -18.98
C GLU A 225 9.48 -20.39 -19.86
N ILE A 226 8.57 -21.33 -20.17
CA ILE A 226 8.86 -22.47 -21.04
C ILE A 226 9.22 -22.01 -22.47
N VAL A 227 8.49 -21.02 -23.01
CA VAL A 227 8.76 -20.46 -24.35
C VAL A 227 10.15 -19.85 -24.43
N GLN A 228 10.64 -19.21 -23.37
CA GLN A 228 11.99 -18.63 -23.34
C GLN A 228 13.09 -19.70 -23.36
N LEU A 229 12.82 -20.90 -22.82
CA LEU A 229 13.80 -21.98 -22.73
C LEU A 229 13.80 -22.89 -23.98
N VAL A 230 12.62 -23.28 -24.48
CA VAL A 230 12.47 -24.33 -25.50
C VAL A 230 12.02 -23.77 -26.86
N GLY A 231 11.44 -22.56 -26.88
CA GLY A 231 10.90 -21.92 -28.08
C GLY A 231 9.43 -22.24 -28.36
N LYS A 232 8.72 -21.29 -28.99
CA LYS A 232 7.25 -21.34 -29.23
C LYS A 232 6.78 -22.52 -30.11
N ALA A 233 7.67 -23.12 -30.91
CA ALA A 233 7.30 -24.16 -31.87
C ALA A 233 6.92 -25.51 -31.22
N SER A 234 7.42 -25.76 -30.01
CA SER A 234 7.26 -27.06 -29.31
C SER A 234 6.00 -27.14 -28.44
N LEU A 235 5.19 -26.08 -28.39
CA LEU A 235 3.98 -26.01 -27.57
C LEU A 235 2.78 -26.70 -28.23
N ALA A 236 1.86 -27.20 -27.41
CA ALA A 236 0.56 -27.69 -27.87
C ALA A 236 -0.31 -26.56 -28.41
N GLU A 237 -1.29 -26.88 -29.27
CA GLU A 237 -2.20 -25.87 -29.84
C GLU A 237 -3.05 -25.18 -28.78
N THR A 238 -3.43 -25.88 -27.70
CA THR A 238 -4.14 -25.28 -26.55
C THR A 238 -3.32 -24.17 -25.90
N ASP A 239 -2.04 -24.41 -25.69
CA ASP A 239 -1.14 -23.48 -25.01
C ASP A 239 -0.89 -22.25 -25.89
N LYS A 240 -0.79 -22.45 -27.22
CA LYS A 240 -0.72 -21.34 -28.18
C LYS A 240 -1.97 -20.48 -28.12
N ILE A 241 -3.16 -21.07 -28.00
CA ILE A 241 -4.41 -20.33 -27.84
C ILE A 241 -4.38 -19.53 -26.52
N THR A 242 -4.00 -20.14 -25.40
CA THR A 242 -3.89 -19.43 -24.11
C THR A 242 -2.97 -18.23 -24.20
N LEU A 243 -1.79 -18.37 -24.83
CA LEU A 243 -0.85 -17.27 -25.04
C LEU A 243 -1.44 -16.12 -25.87
N GLU A 244 -2.16 -16.43 -26.97
CA GLU A 244 -2.78 -15.39 -27.80
C GLU A 244 -3.99 -14.73 -27.11
N VAL A 245 -4.78 -15.50 -26.36
CA VAL A 245 -5.90 -14.95 -25.56
C VAL A 245 -5.39 -14.06 -24.44
N ALA A 246 -4.35 -14.48 -23.71
CA ALA A 246 -3.72 -13.66 -22.68
C ALA A 246 -3.11 -12.37 -23.26
N LYS A 247 -2.52 -12.45 -24.46
CA LYS A 247 -2.04 -11.27 -25.18
C LYS A 247 -3.18 -10.34 -25.61
N LEU A 248 -4.36 -10.86 -25.93
CA LEU A 248 -5.55 -10.05 -26.25
C LEU A 248 -6.13 -9.36 -25.00
N ILE A 249 -6.00 -10.00 -23.83
CA ILE A 249 -6.44 -9.42 -22.54
C ILE A 249 -5.55 -8.23 -22.12
N LYS A 250 -4.26 -8.25 -22.50
CA LYS A 250 -3.25 -7.23 -22.16
C LYS A 250 -3.23 -6.06 -23.13
#